data_AF-A0A6L7WT59-F1
#
_entry.id   AF-A0A6L7WT59-F1
#
_cell.length_a   1.000
_cell.length_b   1.000
_cell.length_c   1.000
_cell.angle_alpha   90.00
_cell.angle_beta   90.00
_cell.angle_gamma   90.00
#
_symmetry.space_group_name_H-M   'P 1'
#
loop_
_entity.id
_entity.type
_entity.pdbx_description
1 polymer ?
#
loop_
_entity_poly.entity_id
_entity_poly.type
_entity_poly.pdbx_seq_one_letter_code
_entity_poly.pdbx_strand_id
1 'polypeptide(L)'
;RFGHALRFTERNQHAIFYRAEGNIGYSPDGWSGTVSFWLSLDPATDLEPGFCDPIQITDAAYNDAAIWVDFTAENPRQFRLGVFGDLDVWNPDGLGPNDNPAFTDRLAVVDEPPFAGDRWTHVAITYAGLGQPGGAATLYLDGERVPGGADDIDEPFTWDVELGAIRLGVNYVGLFDELSLFDRSLTDDEVRTLHALDGGVAALSMD
;
A
#
# COMPACT_ATOMS: atom_id res chain seq x y z
N ARG A 1 -17.89 -2.08 3.92
CA ARG A 1 -18.17 -2.11 2.47
C ARG A 1 -18.57 -3.54 2.14
N PHE A 2 -18.46 -3.98 0.88
CA PHE A 2 -19.31 -5.02 0.29
C PHE A 2 -19.05 -6.46 0.78
N GLY A 3 -17.89 -6.76 1.40
CA GLY A 3 -17.40 -8.13 1.64
C GLY A 3 -17.47 -8.64 3.09
N HIS A 4 -18.23 -8.00 3.98
CA HIS A 4 -18.17 -8.21 5.44
C HIS A 4 -16.79 -7.88 6.04
N ALA A 5 -16.61 -6.60 6.37
CA ALA A 5 -15.35 -6.06 6.87
C ALA A 5 -14.69 -6.84 8.02
N LEU A 6 -13.38 -7.04 7.89
CA LEU A 6 -12.47 -7.33 8.98
C LEU A 6 -12.39 -6.11 9.91
N ARG A 7 -12.66 -6.34 11.20
CA ARG A 7 -12.57 -5.31 12.23
C ARG A 7 -11.35 -5.54 13.11
N PHE A 8 -10.45 -4.57 13.13
CA PHE A 8 -9.35 -4.50 14.08
C PHE A 8 -9.81 -3.66 15.28
N THR A 9 -9.96 -4.30 16.44
CA THR A 9 -10.55 -3.68 17.64
C THR A 9 -9.55 -3.00 18.56
N GLU A 10 -8.27 -3.36 18.42
CA GLU A 10 -7.15 -2.84 19.19
C GLU A 10 -5.89 -2.89 18.31
N ARG A 11 -4.81 -2.24 18.74
CA ARG A 11 -3.55 -2.20 18.00
C ARG A 11 -3.09 -3.61 17.64
N ASN A 12 -3.15 -3.94 16.36
CA ASN A 12 -2.85 -5.28 15.91
C ASN A 12 -1.35 -5.54 15.84
N GLN A 13 -0.85 -6.42 16.71
CA GLN A 13 0.53 -6.91 16.70
C GLN A 13 0.66 -8.33 16.15
N HIS A 14 -0.45 -8.91 15.67
CA HIS A 14 -0.49 -10.24 15.10
C HIS A 14 -0.39 -10.19 13.58
N ALA A 15 0.29 -11.19 13.01
CA ALA A 15 0.39 -11.33 11.56
C ALA A 15 -0.93 -11.87 11.00
N ILE A 16 -1.73 -10.98 10.40
CA ILE A 16 -2.77 -11.35 9.43
C ILE A 16 -2.13 -11.17 8.06
N PHE A 17 -2.01 -12.24 7.28
CA PHE A 17 -1.37 -12.17 5.98
C PHE A 17 -1.88 -13.22 5.00
N TYR A 18 -1.68 -12.93 3.72
CA TYR A 18 -1.74 -13.89 2.63
C TYR A 18 -0.34 -14.11 2.08
N ARG A 19 -0.05 -15.33 1.59
CA ARG A 19 1.20 -15.57 0.86
C ARG A 19 1.17 -14.82 -0.46
N ALA A 20 2.29 -14.24 -0.85
CA ALA A 20 2.45 -13.63 -2.17
C ALA A 20 2.35 -14.68 -3.27
N GLU A 21 2.95 -15.85 -3.06
CA GLU A 21 2.85 -16.99 -3.98
C GLU A 21 1.38 -17.29 -4.33
N GLY A 22 1.05 -17.20 -5.62
CA GLY A 22 -0.28 -17.44 -6.15
C GLY A 22 -1.30 -16.30 -5.97
N ASN A 23 -0.99 -15.25 -5.19
CA ASN A 23 -1.88 -14.09 -5.00
C ASN A 23 -1.31 -12.79 -5.60
N ILE A 24 -0.02 -12.75 -5.94
CA ILE A 24 0.66 -11.63 -6.57
C ILE A 24 1.26 -12.09 -7.90
N GLY A 25 0.98 -11.33 -8.98
CA GLY A 25 1.63 -11.50 -10.28
C GLY A 25 3.06 -10.94 -10.31
N TYR A 26 3.90 -11.36 -9.36
CA TYR A 26 5.26 -10.85 -9.21
C TYR A 26 6.14 -11.22 -10.41
N SER A 27 6.96 -10.27 -10.85
CA SER A 27 8.01 -10.47 -11.85
C SER A 27 9.27 -9.73 -11.39
N PRO A 28 10.47 -10.33 -11.40
CA PRO A 28 11.70 -9.57 -11.12
C PRO A 28 12.06 -8.59 -12.25
N ASP A 29 11.40 -8.68 -13.40
CA ASP A 29 11.66 -7.89 -14.59
C ASP A 29 10.37 -7.17 -15.02
N GLY A 30 10.23 -5.89 -14.63
CA GLY A 30 9.11 -5.04 -15.03
C GLY A 30 7.79 -5.33 -14.30
N TRP A 31 7.83 -5.60 -12.99
CA TRP A 31 6.64 -5.89 -12.20
C TRP A 31 5.63 -4.75 -12.27
N SER A 32 4.40 -5.10 -12.64
CA SER A 32 3.29 -4.17 -12.74
C SER A 32 2.06 -4.78 -12.07
N GLY A 33 1.21 -3.94 -11.50
CA GLY A 33 0.05 -4.42 -10.76
C GLY A 33 -0.75 -3.30 -10.13
N THR A 34 -1.82 -3.68 -9.44
CA THR A 34 -2.63 -2.77 -8.64
C THR A 34 -3.10 -3.46 -7.38
N VAL A 35 -3.05 -2.75 -6.25
CA VAL A 35 -3.60 -3.16 -4.97
C VAL A 35 -4.74 -2.21 -4.63
N SER A 36 -5.91 -2.74 -4.30
CA SER A 36 -7.10 -1.96 -3.99
C SER A 36 -7.75 -2.49 -2.72
N PHE A 37 -8.12 -1.57 -1.83
CA PHE A 37 -8.89 -1.84 -0.63
C PHE A 37 -9.53 -0.53 -0.15
N TRP A 38 -10.14 -0.53 1.02
CA TRP A 38 -10.77 0.63 1.63
C TRP A 38 -10.66 0.58 3.15
N LEU A 39 -10.60 1.74 3.76
CA LEU A 39 -10.45 1.85 5.20
C LEU A 39 -11.62 2.63 5.76
N SER A 40 -11.96 2.36 7.01
CA SER A 40 -12.88 3.18 7.80
C SER A 40 -12.34 3.26 9.22
N LEU A 41 -11.82 4.44 9.55
CA LEU A 41 -11.23 4.80 10.84
C LEU A 41 -11.14 6.32 10.93
N ASP A 42 -11.11 6.86 12.15
CA ASP A 42 -10.55 8.17 12.44
C ASP A 42 -9.08 7.99 12.88
N PRO A 43 -8.09 8.35 12.05
CA PRO A 43 -6.69 8.09 12.36
C PRO A 43 -6.19 8.86 13.59
N ALA A 44 -6.85 9.96 13.96
CA ALA A 44 -6.44 10.76 15.11
C ALA A 44 -6.89 10.17 16.45
N THR A 45 -8.00 9.41 16.46
CA THR A 45 -8.61 8.90 17.69
C THR A 45 -8.59 7.37 17.79
N ASP A 46 -8.62 6.65 16.66
CA ASP A 46 -8.60 5.19 16.65
C ASP A 46 -7.18 4.61 16.74
N LEU A 47 -6.16 5.29 16.17
CA LEU A 47 -4.79 4.79 16.14
C LEU A 47 -3.99 5.20 17.38
N GLU A 48 -3.43 4.20 18.08
CA GLU A 48 -2.43 4.42 19.13
C GLU A 48 -1.13 5.05 18.57
N PRO A 49 -0.34 5.77 19.40
CA PRO A 49 0.96 6.30 18.98
C PRO A 49 1.90 5.24 18.37
N GLY A 50 2.60 5.64 17.32
CA GLY A 50 3.45 4.77 16.50
C GLY A 50 2.93 4.58 15.08
N PHE A 51 3.82 4.16 14.17
CA PHE A 51 3.48 3.91 12.77
C PHE A 51 2.48 2.76 12.65
N CYS A 52 1.56 2.91 11.70
CA CYS A 52 0.50 1.96 11.43
C CYS A 52 0.40 1.71 9.94
N ASP A 53 0.48 0.45 9.52
CA ASP A 53 0.61 0.08 8.12
C ASP A 53 -0.60 -0.78 7.76
N PRO A 54 -1.66 -0.20 7.16
CA PRO A 54 -2.83 -0.97 6.75
C PRO A 54 -2.50 -2.13 5.82
N ILE A 55 -1.46 -1.98 5.00
CA ILE A 55 -0.93 -3.06 4.15
C ILE A 55 0.59 -2.93 3.96
N GLN A 56 1.30 -4.06 4.03
CA GLN A 56 2.69 -4.19 3.61
C GLN A 56 2.81 -5.39 2.67
N ILE A 57 3.53 -5.23 1.56
CA ILE A 57 3.76 -6.25 0.55
C ILE A 57 5.28 -6.34 0.33
N THR A 58 5.88 -7.41 0.83
CA THR A 58 7.35 -7.65 0.80
C THR A 58 7.63 -9.10 1.20
N ASP A 59 8.80 -9.63 0.82
CA ASP A 59 9.36 -10.89 1.35
C ASP A 59 10.34 -10.67 2.52
N ALA A 60 10.78 -9.44 2.75
CA ALA A 60 11.81 -9.08 3.73
C ALA A 60 11.30 -8.06 4.75
N ALA A 61 11.36 -6.77 4.41
CA ALA A 61 11.08 -5.65 5.31
C ALA A 61 10.45 -4.47 4.55
N TYR A 62 9.86 -3.52 5.28
CA TYR A 62 9.21 -2.33 4.69
C TYR A 62 10.12 -1.51 3.76
N ASN A 63 11.44 -1.67 3.88
CA ASN A 63 12.42 -0.86 3.17
C ASN A 63 13.30 -1.70 2.23
N ASP A 64 12.87 -2.92 1.91
CA ASP A 64 13.59 -3.87 1.05
C ASP A 64 12.60 -4.58 0.14
N ALA A 65 12.65 -4.26 -1.16
CA ALA A 65 11.74 -4.74 -2.19
C ALA A 65 10.26 -4.73 -1.70
N ALA A 66 9.75 -3.55 -1.34
CA ALA A 66 8.50 -3.41 -0.62
C ALA A 66 7.54 -2.38 -1.23
N ILE A 67 6.25 -2.66 -1.12
CA ILE A 67 5.14 -1.73 -1.38
C ILE A 67 4.29 -1.67 -0.12
N TRP A 68 4.03 -0.48 0.40
CA TRP A 68 3.20 -0.30 1.60
C TRP A 68 2.54 1.06 1.63
N VAL A 69 1.48 1.16 2.43
CA VAL A 69 0.98 2.45 2.88
C VAL A 69 0.93 2.46 4.39
N ASP A 70 1.09 3.64 4.98
CA ASP A 70 1.06 3.82 6.42
C ASP A 70 0.43 5.14 6.87
N PHE A 71 0.12 5.20 8.16
CA PHE A 71 -0.15 6.42 8.92
C PHE A 71 1.08 6.74 9.76
N THR A 72 1.55 7.99 9.72
CA THR A 72 2.72 8.45 10.49
C THR A 72 2.51 8.31 11.99
N ALA A 73 3.58 8.28 12.79
CA ALA A 73 3.52 7.86 14.19
C ALA A 73 2.69 8.75 15.14
N GLU A 74 2.46 10.01 14.81
CA GLU A 74 1.89 11.01 15.72
C GLU A 74 0.86 11.89 15.00
N ASN A 75 0.00 12.55 15.77
CA ASN A 75 -0.98 13.49 15.23
C ASN A 75 -0.34 14.85 14.84
N PRO A 76 -0.78 15.50 13.74
CA PRO A 76 -1.72 14.98 12.74
C PRO A 76 -1.10 13.83 11.93
N ARG A 77 -1.88 12.75 11.74
CA ARG A 77 -1.44 11.58 10.97
C ARG A 77 -1.42 11.94 9.49
N GLN A 78 -0.26 11.85 8.87
CA GLN A 78 -0.15 11.84 7.41
C GLN A 78 -0.38 10.41 6.93
N PHE A 79 -0.88 10.25 5.70
CA PHE A 79 -0.96 8.95 5.03
C PHE A 79 0.07 8.89 3.91
N ARG A 80 0.83 7.80 3.82
CA ARG A 80 1.96 7.73 2.89
C ARG A 80 1.93 6.46 2.06
N LEU A 81 2.43 6.54 0.84
CA LEU A 81 2.83 5.38 0.02
C LEU A 81 4.36 5.32 0.02
N GLY A 82 4.90 4.14 0.32
CA GLY A 82 6.30 3.82 0.12
C GLY A 82 6.47 2.67 -0.87
N VAL A 83 7.38 2.86 -1.82
CA VAL A 83 7.82 1.81 -2.75
C VAL A 83 9.34 1.85 -2.82
N PHE A 84 9.98 0.75 -2.43
CA PHE A 84 11.43 0.65 -2.29
C PHE A 84 11.91 -0.63 -2.94
N GLY A 85 12.89 -0.55 -3.85
CA GLY A 85 13.58 -1.74 -4.35
C GLY A 85 14.56 -2.31 -3.34
N ASP A 86 15.51 -3.11 -3.82
CA ASP A 86 16.50 -3.80 -2.99
C ASP A 86 17.27 -2.85 -2.06
N LEU A 87 17.25 -3.13 -0.75
CA LEU A 87 17.78 -2.24 0.30
C LEU A 87 19.23 -1.85 0.09
N ASP A 88 20.06 -2.82 -0.28
CA ASP A 88 21.50 -2.64 -0.48
C ASP A 88 21.81 -1.73 -1.68
N VAL A 89 20.84 -1.48 -2.56
CA VAL A 89 21.00 -0.61 -3.74
C VAL A 89 20.59 0.83 -3.41
N TRP A 90 19.40 1.03 -2.83
CA TRP A 90 18.91 2.40 -2.59
C TRP A 90 19.45 3.02 -1.28
N ASN A 91 19.89 2.20 -0.32
CA ASN A 91 20.44 2.62 0.98
C ASN A 91 21.70 1.82 1.38
N PRO A 92 22.78 1.87 0.57
CA PRO A 92 23.99 1.09 0.82
C PRO A 92 24.69 1.44 2.15
N ASP A 93 24.45 2.64 2.68
CA ASP A 93 25.02 3.11 3.93
C ASP A 93 24.17 2.74 5.17
N GLY A 94 23.01 2.10 4.98
CA GLY A 94 22.14 1.66 6.07
C GLY A 94 21.60 2.79 6.93
N LEU A 95 21.36 3.97 6.34
CA LEU A 95 20.84 5.13 7.05
C LEU A 95 19.40 4.89 7.51
N GLY A 96 19.05 5.36 8.71
CA GLY A 96 17.69 5.31 9.22
C GLY A 96 16.75 6.28 8.46
N PRO A 97 15.42 6.04 8.47
CA PRO A 97 14.46 6.87 7.74
C PRO A 97 14.53 8.38 8.01
N ASN A 98 14.87 8.77 9.25
CA ASN A 98 14.98 10.19 9.64
C ASN A 98 16.27 10.86 9.15
N ASP A 99 17.29 10.07 8.84
CA ASP A 99 18.63 10.53 8.45
C ASP A 99 18.90 10.31 6.95
N ASN A 100 17.92 9.77 6.21
CA ASN A 100 18.04 9.43 4.80
C ASN A 100 17.07 10.26 3.95
N PRO A 101 17.51 11.36 3.33
CA PRO A 101 16.68 12.15 2.41
C PRO A 101 16.10 11.31 1.28
N ALA A 102 16.85 10.31 0.82
CA ALA A 102 16.42 9.41 -0.24
C ALA A 102 15.23 8.53 0.22
N PHE A 103 15.06 8.29 1.52
CA PHE A 103 13.84 7.66 2.04
C PHE A 103 12.66 8.61 1.91
N THR A 104 12.79 9.86 2.37
CA THR A 104 11.68 10.83 2.39
C THR A 104 11.26 11.29 1.01
N ASP A 105 12.21 11.45 0.08
CA ASP A 105 11.96 11.97 -1.27
C ASP A 105 11.17 10.98 -2.15
N ARG A 106 11.17 9.69 -1.78
CA ARG A 106 10.47 8.61 -2.50
C ARG A 106 9.02 8.39 -2.03
N LEU A 107 8.57 9.09 -0.99
CA LEU A 107 7.22 8.88 -0.44
C LEU A 107 6.19 9.77 -1.14
N ALA A 108 5.03 9.20 -1.47
CA ALA A 108 3.83 10.00 -1.75
C ALA A 108 3.22 10.31 -0.39
N VAL A 109 3.05 11.60 -0.07
CA VAL A 109 2.59 12.03 1.26
C VAL A 109 1.27 12.79 1.12
N VAL A 110 0.28 12.36 1.89
CA VAL A 110 -1.00 13.04 2.05
C VAL A 110 -1.04 13.66 3.45
N ASP A 111 -0.86 14.97 3.51
CA ASP A 111 -0.81 15.71 4.79
C ASP A 111 -2.13 15.70 5.55
N GLU A 112 -3.24 15.81 4.82
CA GLU A 112 -4.61 15.85 5.37
C GLU A 112 -5.45 14.73 4.74
N PRO A 113 -5.24 13.47 5.13
CA PRO A 113 -5.88 12.36 4.45
C PRO A 113 -7.38 12.26 4.82
N PRO A 114 -8.27 11.88 3.88
CA PRO A 114 -9.73 12.02 4.00
C PRO A 114 -10.40 10.87 4.79
N PHE A 115 -9.70 10.26 5.76
CA PHE A 115 -10.23 9.15 6.54
C PHE A 115 -11.09 9.66 7.72
N ALA A 116 -12.24 9.03 7.93
CA ALA A 116 -13.04 9.21 9.13
C ALA A 116 -13.79 7.92 9.48
N GLY A 117 -14.10 7.71 10.78
CA GLY A 117 -14.70 6.47 11.27
C GLY A 117 -16.16 6.25 10.84
N ASP A 118 -16.82 7.26 10.26
CA ASP A 118 -18.20 7.20 9.77
C ASP A 118 -18.30 7.10 8.23
N ARG A 119 -17.17 7.00 7.53
CA ARG A 119 -17.11 6.80 6.08
C ARG A 119 -16.13 5.70 5.70
N TRP A 120 -16.28 5.20 4.48
CA TRP A 120 -15.26 4.39 3.82
C TRP A 120 -14.43 5.29 2.90
N THR A 121 -13.13 5.05 2.87
CA THR A 121 -12.18 5.70 1.95
C THR A 121 -11.50 4.63 1.12
N HIS A 122 -11.70 4.65 -0.19
CA HIS A 122 -11.03 3.74 -1.12
C HIS A 122 -9.56 4.10 -1.23
N VAL A 123 -8.70 3.09 -1.18
CA VAL A 123 -7.26 3.21 -1.36
C VAL A 123 -6.88 2.30 -2.53
N ALA A 124 -6.22 2.85 -3.53
CA ALA A 124 -5.60 2.06 -4.58
C ALA A 124 -4.13 2.45 -4.76
N ILE A 125 -3.29 1.47 -5.06
CA ILE A 125 -1.88 1.65 -5.40
C ILE A 125 -1.69 0.99 -6.75
N THR A 126 -1.40 1.76 -7.78
CA THR A 126 -1.00 1.22 -9.09
C THR A 126 0.52 1.29 -9.17
N TYR A 127 1.15 0.31 -9.81
CA TYR A 127 2.59 0.32 -10.03
C TYR A 127 2.92 -0.34 -11.37
N ALA A 128 3.98 0.15 -12.00
CA ALA A 128 4.42 -0.30 -13.31
C ALA A 128 5.94 -0.33 -13.40
N GLY A 129 6.46 -1.38 -14.04
CA GLY A 129 7.86 -1.47 -14.41
C GLY A 129 8.85 -1.61 -13.24
N LEU A 130 8.42 -1.99 -12.03
CA LEU A 130 9.35 -2.17 -10.91
C LEU A 130 10.38 -3.28 -11.24
N GLY A 131 11.63 -3.10 -10.82
CA GLY A 131 12.75 -3.97 -11.20
C GLY A 131 13.37 -3.63 -12.56
N GLN A 132 12.84 -2.62 -13.27
CA GLN A 132 13.47 -1.99 -14.42
C GLN A 132 13.68 -0.49 -14.16
N PRO A 133 14.62 0.17 -14.88
CA PRO A 133 14.76 1.62 -14.82
C PRO A 133 13.45 2.34 -15.15
N GLY A 134 13.13 3.38 -14.39
CA GLY A 134 11.90 4.15 -14.52
C GLY A 134 10.65 3.45 -13.96
N GLY A 135 10.83 2.50 -13.04
CA GLY A 135 9.73 1.94 -12.26
C GLY A 135 8.98 3.04 -11.52
N ALA A 136 7.66 2.93 -11.42
CA ALA A 136 6.83 3.95 -10.78
C ALA A 136 5.60 3.36 -10.11
N ALA A 137 5.07 4.09 -9.14
CA ALA A 137 3.82 3.79 -8.47
C ALA A 137 3.00 5.06 -8.23
N THR A 138 1.71 4.90 -8.06
CA THR A 138 0.78 5.99 -7.82
C THR A 138 -0.23 5.58 -6.76
N LEU A 139 -0.39 6.44 -5.75
CA LEU A 139 -1.44 6.32 -4.75
C LEU A 139 -2.72 6.99 -5.25
N TYR A 140 -3.86 6.38 -4.97
CA TYR A 140 -5.18 6.94 -5.21
C TYR A 140 -6.02 6.85 -3.93
N LEU A 141 -6.79 7.90 -3.68
CA LEU A 141 -7.78 7.97 -2.63
C LEU A 141 -9.14 8.34 -3.22
N ASP A 142 -10.16 7.53 -2.96
CA ASP A 142 -11.52 7.70 -3.50
C ASP A 142 -11.54 7.87 -5.03
N GLY A 143 -10.74 7.06 -5.73
CA GLY A 143 -10.61 7.08 -7.18
C GLY A 143 -9.70 8.18 -7.74
N GLU A 144 -9.24 9.13 -6.92
CA GLU A 144 -8.45 10.28 -7.37
C GLU A 144 -6.96 10.11 -7.07
N ARG A 145 -6.13 10.51 -8.05
CA ARG A 145 -4.67 10.43 -7.96
C ARG A 145 -4.14 11.36 -6.86
N VAL A 146 -3.31 10.82 -5.97
CA VAL A 146 -2.49 11.58 -5.04
C VAL A 146 -1.21 12.03 -5.75
N PRO A 147 -0.86 13.33 -5.70
CA PRO A 147 0.40 13.81 -6.27
C PRO A 147 1.58 13.45 -5.36
N GLY A 148 2.76 13.23 -5.96
CA GLY A 148 4.02 13.09 -5.24
C GLY A 148 4.70 11.74 -5.42
N GLY A 149 5.85 11.60 -4.75
CA GLY A 149 6.87 10.59 -4.99
C GLY A 149 6.37 9.16 -5.00
N ALA A 150 6.76 8.45 -6.05
CA ALA A 150 7.08 7.02 -6.11
C ALA A 150 7.44 6.76 -7.59
N ASP A 151 8.20 7.68 -8.17
CA ASP A 151 8.61 7.67 -9.58
C ASP A 151 10.13 7.45 -9.64
N ASP A 152 10.64 7.07 -10.81
CA ASP A 152 12.07 6.84 -11.07
C ASP A 152 12.72 5.83 -10.09
N ILE A 153 11.98 4.76 -9.78
CA ILE A 153 12.45 3.63 -8.97
C ILE A 153 13.27 2.71 -9.88
N ASP A 154 14.57 2.96 -9.91
CA ASP A 154 15.52 2.25 -10.79
C ASP A 154 16.08 0.97 -10.17
N GLU A 155 15.85 0.76 -8.88
CA GLU A 155 16.43 -0.37 -8.16
C GLU A 155 15.76 -1.69 -8.56
N PRO A 156 16.51 -2.82 -8.54
CA PRO A 156 15.92 -4.14 -8.67
C PRO A 156 14.85 -4.38 -7.60
N PHE A 157 13.94 -5.29 -7.91
CA PHE A 157 12.92 -5.79 -6.97
C PHE A 157 13.08 -7.31 -6.87
N THR A 158 13.95 -7.77 -5.98
CA THR A 158 14.31 -9.18 -5.85
C THR A 158 13.55 -9.82 -4.71
N TRP A 159 12.68 -10.78 -5.00
CA TRP A 159 11.97 -11.57 -3.98
C TRP A 159 12.34 -13.05 -3.99
N ASP A 160 12.41 -13.63 -2.80
CA ASP A 160 12.01 -15.02 -2.59
C ASP A 160 10.47 -15.07 -2.48
N VAL A 161 9.81 -15.44 -3.57
CA VAL A 161 8.35 -15.44 -3.67
C VAL A 161 7.67 -16.35 -2.63
N GLU A 162 8.36 -17.39 -2.12
CA GLU A 162 7.83 -18.28 -1.08
C GLU A 162 7.79 -17.59 0.30
N LEU A 163 8.64 -16.58 0.52
CA LEU A 163 8.67 -15.76 1.73
C LEU A 163 7.78 -14.51 1.62
N GLY A 164 7.46 -14.10 0.39
CA GLY A 164 6.59 -12.97 0.10
C GLY A 164 5.25 -13.02 0.83
N ALA A 165 4.86 -11.90 1.43
CA ALA A 165 3.60 -11.80 2.18
C ALA A 165 2.87 -10.48 1.90
N ILE A 166 1.55 -10.57 1.81
CA ILE A 166 0.61 -9.44 1.89
C ILE A 166 0.16 -9.34 3.33
N ARG A 167 0.80 -8.50 4.13
CA ARG A 167 0.49 -8.30 5.56
C ARG A 167 -0.60 -7.25 5.70
N LEU A 168 -1.56 -7.51 6.57
CA LEU A 168 -2.74 -6.66 6.78
C LEU A 168 -2.77 -6.09 8.19
N GLY A 169 -3.00 -4.78 8.25
CA GLY A 169 -3.33 -4.05 9.46
C GLY A 169 -2.26 -4.12 10.54
N VAL A 170 -0.98 -3.90 10.21
CA VAL A 170 0.09 -3.84 11.22
C VAL A 170 -0.10 -2.57 12.06
N ASN A 171 -0.32 -2.75 13.37
CA ASN A 171 -0.73 -1.71 14.33
C ASN A 171 -2.06 -0.98 13.99
N TYR A 172 -2.81 -1.47 13.01
CA TYR A 172 -4.04 -0.82 12.55
C TYR A 172 -5.22 -1.07 13.50
N VAL A 173 -6.07 -0.05 13.62
CA VAL A 173 -7.36 -0.09 14.31
C VAL A 173 -8.38 0.52 13.37
N GLY A 174 -9.53 -0.13 13.21
CA GLY A 174 -10.57 0.29 12.28
C GLY A 174 -11.12 -0.86 11.45
N LEU A 175 -11.82 -0.52 10.38
CA LEU A 175 -12.37 -1.50 9.45
C LEU A 175 -11.51 -1.59 8.19
N PHE A 176 -11.29 -2.82 7.76
CA PHE A 176 -10.64 -3.21 6.51
C PHE A 176 -11.56 -4.24 5.86
N ASP A 177 -11.66 -4.29 4.56
CA ASP A 177 -12.61 -5.13 3.81
C ASP A 177 -12.03 -5.36 2.39
N GLU A 178 -12.76 -5.87 1.40
CA GLU A 178 -12.34 -6.15 0.00
C GLU A 178 -10.90 -5.77 -0.41
N LEU A 179 -9.91 -6.58 -0.01
CA LEU A 179 -8.58 -6.51 -0.62
C LEU A 179 -8.70 -7.10 -2.01
N SER A 180 -8.15 -6.43 -3.01
CA SER A 180 -8.12 -6.92 -4.39
C SER A 180 -6.79 -6.59 -5.02
N LEU A 181 -6.24 -7.56 -5.76
CA LEU A 181 -4.98 -7.43 -6.46
C LEU A 181 -5.20 -7.69 -7.95
N PHE A 182 -4.55 -6.89 -8.78
CA PHE A 182 -4.55 -7.01 -10.24
C PHE A 182 -3.10 -7.18 -10.71
N ASP A 183 -2.90 -7.99 -11.73
CA ASP A 183 -1.61 -8.30 -12.36
C ASP A 183 -1.17 -7.26 -13.42
N ARG A 184 -1.84 -6.10 -13.42
CA ARG A 184 -1.52 -4.97 -14.28
C ARG A 184 -1.71 -3.65 -13.55
N SER A 185 -1.03 -2.63 -14.03
CA SER A 185 -1.28 -1.25 -13.60
C SER A 185 -2.62 -0.78 -14.17
N LEU A 186 -3.57 -0.46 -13.29
CA LEU A 186 -4.82 0.17 -13.69
C LEU A 186 -4.56 1.64 -14.07
N THR A 187 -5.27 2.11 -15.09
CA THR A 187 -5.28 3.53 -15.48
C THR A 187 -6.12 4.37 -14.51
N ASP A 188 -5.95 5.69 -14.52
CA ASP A 188 -6.76 6.61 -13.71
C ASP A 188 -8.28 6.39 -13.90
N ASP A 189 -8.73 6.18 -15.13
CA ASP A 189 -10.15 5.93 -15.44
C ASP A 189 -10.63 4.59 -14.88
N GLU A 190 -9.78 3.56 -14.91
CA GLU A 190 -10.09 2.25 -14.35
C GLU A 190 -10.12 2.27 -12.82
N VAL A 191 -9.24 3.05 -12.17
CA VAL A 191 -9.28 3.24 -10.72
C VAL A 191 -10.53 4.01 -10.29
N ARG A 192 -10.91 5.07 -11.02
CA ARG A 192 -12.19 5.76 -10.78
C ARG A 192 -13.40 4.84 -10.98
N THR A 193 -13.35 4.00 -12.01
CA THR A 193 -14.40 3.00 -12.26
C THR A 193 -14.48 1.97 -11.13
N LEU A 194 -13.33 1.48 -10.66
CA LEU A 194 -13.22 0.54 -9.55
C LEU A 194 -13.76 1.13 -8.24
N HIS A 195 -13.44 2.39 -7.95
CA HIS A 195 -13.97 3.13 -6.80
C HIS A 195 -15.50 3.22 -6.83
N ALA A 196 -16.06 3.53 -8.00
CA ALA A 196 -17.49 3.74 -8.20
C ALA A 196 -18.29 2.44 -8.44
N LEU A 197 -17.65 1.27 -8.36
CA LEU A 197 -18.26 0.01 -8.72
C LEU A 197 -19.31 -0.41 -7.69
N ASP A 198 -20.58 -0.41 -8.10
CA ASP A 198 -21.69 -0.88 -7.29
C ASP A 198 -21.53 -2.37 -6.97
N GLY A 199 -21.49 -2.71 -5.68
CA GLY A 199 -21.23 -4.09 -5.22
C GLY A 199 -19.75 -4.47 -5.15
N GLY A 200 -18.85 -3.53 -5.43
CA GLY A 200 -17.41 -3.70 -5.30
C GLY A 200 -16.82 -4.71 -6.29
N VAL A 201 -15.63 -5.21 -5.98
CA VAL A 201 -14.84 -6.04 -6.92
C VAL A 201 -15.57 -7.34 -7.29
N ALA A 202 -16.44 -7.84 -6.41
CA ALA A 202 -17.26 -9.02 -6.67
C ALA A 202 -18.17 -8.84 -7.91
N ALA A 203 -18.52 -7.62 -8.28
CA ALA A 203 -19.30 -7.34 -9.49
C ALA A 203 -18.53 -7.66 -10.79
N LEU A 204 -17.20 -7.71 -10.76
CA LEU A 204 -16.36 -8.06 -11.92
C LEU A 204 -16.35 -9.57 -12.23
N SER A 205 -16.73 -10.42 -11.27
CA SER A 205 -16.71 -11.88 -11.39
C SER A 205 -18.06 -12.47 -11.79
N MET A 206 -19.05 -11.64 -12.15
CA MET A 206 -20.41 -12.08 -12.46
C MET A 206 -20.67 -12.37 -13.95
N ASP A 207 -19.62 -12.48 -14.77
CA ASP A 207 -19.69 -12.86 -16.19
C ASP A 207 -19.10 -14.26 -16.47
#